data_AF-A0ABC8S2Y8-F1
#
_entry.id   AF-A0ABC8S2Y8-F1
#
_cell.length_a   1.000
_cell.length_b   1.000
_cell.length_c   1.000
_cell.angle_alpha   90.00
_cell.angle_beta   90.00
_cell.angle_gamma   90.00
#
_symmetry.space_group_name_H-M   'P 1'
#
loop_
_entity.id
_entity.type
_entity.pdbx_description
1 polymer ?
#
loop_
_entity_poly.entity_id
_entity_poly.type
_entity_poly.pdbx_seq_one_letter_code
_entity_poly.pdbx_strand_id
1 'polypeptide(L)'
;MILAAGMLLLKGLKEQGRLGRFFGKVTIHDQPPSNTIQKIIAVKEAMREVEKYLQNLNVSLLKIRSIVLAGQPQISTEVAQVLLLSSVILLIIPFKYISAFLVFDLFTRELKFRRQMVLRFMSFLKERWDTVPAAPVMVLPFEGDENGAISERKEINDIEYSERTQSKST
;
A
#
# COMPACT_ATOMS: atom_id res chain seq x y z
N MET A 1 33.69 16.62 13.86
CA MET A 1 33.69 15.15 14.04
C MET A 1 32.74 14.43 13.07
N ILE A 2 31.44 14.77 13.03
CA ILE A 2 30.45 14.07 12.17
C ILE A 2 30.69 14.28 10.65
N LEU A 3 31.10 15.47 10.21
CA LEU A 3 31.41 15.73 8.80
C LEU A 3 32.62 14.92 8.28
N ALA A 4 33.65 14.76 9.11
CA ALA A 4 34.86 14.03 8.74
C ALA A 4 34.61 12.52 8.62
N ALA A 5 33.79 11.97 9.52
CA ALA A 5 33.34 10.58 9.43
C ALA A 5 32.48 10.34 8.17
N GLY A 6 31.61 11.30 7.82
CA GLY A 6 30.82 11.26 6.58
C GLY A 6 31.71 11.25 5.33
N MET A 7 32.69 12.15 5.26
CA MET A 7 33.63 12.18 4.12
C MET A 7 34.46 10.91 4.01
N LEU A 8 34.93 10.32 5.11
CA LEU A 8 35.67 9.05 5.08
C LEU A 8 34.80 7.87 4.63
N LEU A 9 33.51 7.84 5.00
CA LEU A 9 32.57 6.83 4.54
C LEU A 9 32.29 6.98 3.04
N LEU A 10 32.05 8.21 2.57
CA LEU A 10 31.88 8.50 1.14
C LEU A 10 33.13 8.17 0.33
N LYS A 11 34.32 8.43 0.89
CA LYS A 11 35.60 8.12 0.24
C LYS A 11 35.82 6.60 0.18
N GLY A 12 35.57 5.87 1.26
CA GLY A 12 35.62 4.40 1.29
C GLY A 12 34.60 3.73 0.36
N LEU A 13 33.39 4.27 0.24
CA LEU A 13 32.36 3.79 -0.70
C LEU A 13 32.74 4.06 -2.16
N LYS A 14 33.45 5.16 -2.43
CA LYS A 14 33.95 5.51 -3.77
C LYS A 14 35.18 4.66 -4.17
N GLU A 15 36.10 4.42 -3.23
CA GLU A 15 37.30 3.60 -3.45
C GLU A 15 36.99 2.11 -3.59
N GLN A 16 35.87 1.62 -3.04
CA GLN A 16 35.46 0.23 -3.24
C GLN A 16 35.10 -0.15 -4.68
N GLY A 17 35.10 0.78 -5.64
CA GLY A 17 35.02 0.45 -7.08
C GLY A 17 33.80 -0.39 -7.50
N ARG A 18 32.80 -0.53 -6.62
CA ARG A 18 31.69 -1.47 -6.75
C ARG A 18 30.37 -0.82 -7.18
N LEU A 19 30.47 0.40 -7.72
CA LEU A 19 29.35 1.11 -8.34
C LEU A 19 29.47 1.20 -9.88
N GLY A 20 30.59 0.75 -10.46
CA GLY A 20 30.89 1.01 -11.86
C GLY A 20 30.61 -0.13 -12.86
N ARG A 21 30.48 -1.40 -12.46
CA ARG A 21 30.51 -2.48 -13.46
C ARG A 21 29.89 -3.83 -13.13
N PHE A 22 28.80 -3.91 -12.38
CA PHE A 22 28.00 -5.15 -12.33
C PHE A 22 26.53 -4.87 -12.04
N PHE A 23 25.88 -4.09 -12.90
CA PHE A 23 24.50 -4.45 -13.23
C PHE A 23 24.63 -5.59 -14.24
N GLY A 24 24.63 -6.83 -13.73
CA GLY A 24 24.41 -7.99 -14.57
C GLY A 24 23.18 -7.71 -15.42
N LYS A 25 23.33 -7.84 -16.74
CA LYS A 25 22.27 -7.57 -17.71
C LYS A 25 20.98 -8.21 -17.20
N VAL A 26 20.05 -7.39 -16.73
CA VAL A 26 18.73 -7.84 -16.30
C VAL A 26 18.00 -8.14 -17.60
N THR A 27 18.05 -9.40 -18.01
CA THR A 27 17.25 -9.90 -19.13
C THR A 27 15.80 -9.91 -18.67
N ILE A 28 15.13 -8.79 -18.83
CA ILE A 28 13.67 -8.73 -18.76
C ILE A 28 13.20 -9.51 -19.98
N HIS A 29 12.72 -10.73 -19.74
CA HIS A 29 11.94 -11.42 -20.75
C HIS A 29 10.69 -10.58 -20.96
N ASP A 30 10.54 -10.06 -22.16
CA ASP A 30 9.30 -9.39 -22.53
C ASP A 30 8.15 -10.39 -22.34
N GLN A 31 7.00 -9.88 -21.91
CA GLN A 31 5.83 -10.72 -21.70
C GLN A 31 5.55 -11.44 -23.02
N PRO A 32 5.35 -12.78 -23.04
CA PRO A 32 5.02 -13.50 -24.27
C PRO A 32 3.85 -12.78 -24.93
N PRO A 33 3.84 -12.60 -26.27
CA PRO A 33 2.97 -11.68 -26.99
C PRO A 33 1.53 -11.86 -26.50
N SER A 34 1.14 -11.01 -25.55
CA SER A 34 -0.13 -11.12 -24.88
C SER A 34 -1.10 -10.41 -25.79
N ASN A 35 -2.15 -11.13 -26.17
CA ASN A 35 -3.20 -10.59 -27.01
C ASN A 35 -3.70 -9.27 -26.39
N THR A 36 -4.02 -8.24 -27.18
CA THR A 36 -4.36 -6.88 -26.69
C THR A 36 -5.38 -6.91 -25.53
N ILE A 37 -6.29 -7.89 -25.58
CA ILE A 37 -7.28 -8.19 -24.55
C ILE A 37 -6.64 -8.54 -23.19
N GLN A 38 -5.60 -9.38 -23.15
CA GLN A 38 -4.91 -9.77 -21.90
C GLN A 38 -4.21 -8.58 -21.24
N LYS A 39 -3.64 -7.66 -22.04
CA LYS A 39 -3.01 -6.44 -21.53
C LYS A 39 -4.03 -5.50 -20.91
N ILE A 40 -5.21 -5.37 -21.53
CA ILE A 40 -6.33 -4.58 -21.00
C ILE A 40 -6.89 -5.22 -19.71
N ILE A 41 -7.04 -6.55 -19.68
CA ILE A 41 -7.49 -7.26 -18.47
C ILE A 41 -6.49 -7.07 -17.32
N ALA A 42 -5.18 -7.17 -17.60
CA ALA A 42 -4.15 -6.95 -16.59
C ALA A 42 -4.15 -5.52 -16.03
N VAL A 43 -4.35 -4.52 -16.89
CA VAL A 43 -4.46 -3.12 -16.46
C VAL A 43 -5.75 -2.87 -15.67
N LYS A 44 -6.88 -3.44 -16.11
CA LYS A 44 -8.16 -3.33 -15.41
C LYS A 44 -8.08 -3.97 -14.02
N GLU A 45 -7.43 -5.12 -13.91
CA GLU A 45 -7.20 -5.79 -12.63
C GLU A 45 -6.30 -4.94 -11.71
N ALA A 46 -5.21 -4.38 -12.26
CA ALA A 46 -4.34 -3.48 -11.52
C ALA A 46 -5.08 -2.20 -11.05
N MET A 47 -5.94 -1.59 -11.89
CA MET A 47 -6.78 -0.46 -11.47
C MET A 47 -7.77 -0.84 -10.37
N ARG A 48 -8.39 -2.03 -10.46
CA ARG A 48 -9.30 -2.52 -9.42
C ARG A 48 -8.58 -2.71 -8.08
N GLU A 49 -7.35 -3.22 -8.11
CA GLU A 49 -6.54 -3.37 -6.90
C GLU A 49 -6.18 -2.02 -6.28
N VAL A 50 -5.82 -1.03 -7.11
CA VAL A 50 -5.56 0.35 -6.67
C VAL A 50 -6.81 0.99 -6.09
N GLU A 51 -7.97 0.84 -6.72
CA GLU A 51 -9.25 1.35 -6.22
C GLU A 51 -9.58 0.77 -4.84
N LYS A 52 -9.44 -0.55 -4.69
CA LYS A 52 -9.63 -1.24 -3.40
C LYS A 52 -8.65 -0.74 -2.34
N TYR A 53 -7.40 -0.48 -2.72
CA TYR A 53 -6.41 0.08 -1.82
C TYR A 53 -6.77 1.51 -1.38
N LEU A 54 -7.14 2.39 -2.32
CA LEU A 54 -7.57 3.76 -2.02
C LEU A 54 -8.83 3.77 -1.14
N GLN A 55 -9.77 2.86 -1.39
CA GLN A 55 -10.97 2.72 -0.56
C GLN A 55 -10.62 2.32 0.87
N ASN A 56 -9.75 1.32 1.04
CA ASN A 56 -9.26 0.91 2.36
C ASN A 56 -8.51 2.04 3.06
N LEU A 57 -7.71 2.82 2.33
CA LEU A 57 -7.03 3.99 2.87
C LEU A 57 -8.02 5.05 3.35
N ASN A 58 -9.06 5.33 2.57
CA ASN A 58 -10.08 6.32 2.95
C ASN A 58 -10.83 5.89 4.23
N VAL A 59 -11.20 4.60 4.34
CA VAL A 59 -11.80 4.04 5.56
C VAL A 59 -10.85 4.15 6.75
N SER A 60 -9.57 3.83 6.55
CA SER A 60 -8.55 3.98 7.59
C SER A 60 -8.39 5.43 8.04
N LEU A 61 -8.39 6.39 7.10
CA LEU A 61 -8.31 7.82 7.40
C LEU A 61 -9.53 8.28 8.21
N LEU A 62 -10.72 7.80 7.85
CA LEU A 62 -11.96 8.11 8.56
C LEU A 62 -11.96 7.54 9.99
N LYS A 63 -11.43 6.33 10.18
CA LYS A 63 -11.18 5.73 11.51
C LYS A 63 -10.18 6.54 12.34
N ILE A 64 -9.07 6.96 11.76
CA ILE A 64 -8.07 7.77 12.45
C ILE A 64 -8.68 9.11 12.85
N ARG A 65 -9.43 9.75 11.94
CA ARG A 65 -10.16 10.99 12.22
C ARG A 65 -11.13 10.80 13.37
N SER A 66 -11.92 9.73 13.42
CA SER A 66 -12.85 9.51 14.52
C SER A 66 -12.15 9.23 15.86
N ILE A 67 -11.01 8.53 15.86
CA ILE A 67 -10.17 8.35 17.06
C ILE A 67 -9.63 9.71 17.56
N VAL A 68 -9.09 10.53 16.66
CA VAL A 68 -8.41 11.81 17.00
C VAL A 68 -9.42 12.89 17.40
N LEU A 69 -10.56 12.98 16.71
CA LEU A 69 -11.63 13.94 17.02
C LEU A 69 -12.62 13.43 18.09
N ALA A 70 -12.31 12.33 18.78
CA ALA A 70 -13.13 11.75 19.84
C ALA A 70 -14.58 11.40 19.43
N GLY A 71 -14.79 10.93 18.19
CA GLY A 71 -16.10 10.46 17.72
C GLY A 71 -16.64 9.24 18.47
N GLN A 72 -15.76 8.49 19.16
CA GLN A 72 -16.12 7.49 20.16
C GLN A 72 -15.29 7.73 21.43
N PRO A 73 -15.90 8.26 22.50
CA PRO A 73 -15.15 8.72 23.67
C PRO A 73 -14.38 7.60 24.37
N GLN A 74 -14.90 6.36 24.38
CA GLN A 74 -14.29 5.22 25.07
C GLN A 74 -12.93 4.82 24.47
N ILE A 75 -12.83 4.71 23.14
CA ILE A 75 -11.59 4.32 22.46
C ILE A 75 -10.62 5.52 22.40
N SER A 76 -11.14 6.73 22.23
CA SER A 76 -10.32 7.94 22.18
C SER A 76 -9.62 8.22 23.50
N THR A 77 -10.27 8.00 24.65
CA THR A 77 -9.64 8.18 25.97
C THR A 77 -8.51 7.20 26.24
N GLU A 78 -8.65 5.94 25.83
CA GLU A 78 -7.57 4.95 25.99
C GLU A 78 -6.35 5.31 25.13
N VAL A 79 -6.58 5.67 23.87
CA VAL A 79 -5.50 6.10 22.96
C VAL A 79 -4.85 7.39 23.47
N ALA A 80 -5.65 8.37 23.93
CA ALA A 80 -5.15 9.61 24.50
C ALA A 80 -4.31 9.36 25.76
N GLN A 81 -4.72 8.43 26.63
CA GLN A 81 -3.97 8.09 27.84
C GLN A 81 -2.63 7.43 27.51
N VAL A 82 -2.59 6.49 26.55
CA VAL A 82 -1.34 5.89 26.08
C VAL A 82 -0.44 6.94 25.43
N LEU A 83 -1.02 7.83 24.62
CA LEU A 83 -0.29 8.91 23.97
C LEU A 83 0.31 9.88 25.00
N LEU A 84 -0.46 10.27 26.02
CA LEU A 84 0.03 11.11 27.12
C LEU A 84 1.14 10.43 27.91
N LEU A 85 0.99 9.14 28.25
CA LEU A 85 2.05 8.36 28.90
C LEU A 85 3.32 8.35 28.06
N SER A 86 3.21 8.08 26.76
CA SER A 86 4.36 8.10 25.85
C SER A 86 5.01 9.48 25.74
N SER A 87 4.20 10.55 25.78
CA SER A 87 4.67 11.94 25.75
C SER A 87 5.45 12.29 27.03
N VAL A 88 4.96 11.87 28.20
CA VAL A 88 5.67 12.04 29.47
C VAL A 88 7.00 11.28 29.47
N ILE A 89 7.04 10.06 28.94
CA ILE A 89 8.28 9.29 28.78
C ILE A 89 9.25 10.03 27.85
N LEU A 90 8.78 10.57 26.73
CA LEU A 90 9.59 11.33 25.78
C LEU A 90 10.11 12.65 26.36
N LEU A 91 9.38 13.25 27.30
CA LEU A 91 9.78 14.46 28.03
C LEU A 91 10.90 14.15 29.04
N ILE A 92 10.76 13.03 29.77
CA ILE A 92 11.71 12.63 30.82
C ILE A 92 13.00 12.07 30.21
N ILE A 93 12.89 11.30 29.11
CA ILE A 93 14.02 10.63 28.48
C ILE A 93 14.53 11.45 27.29
N PRO A 94 15.81 11.86 27.26
CA PRO A 94 16.36 12.57 26.13
C PRO A 94 16.23 11.75 24.83
N PHE A 95 15.78 12.40 23.75
CA PHE A 95 15.50 11.77 22.45
C PHE A 95 16.63 10.87 21.93
N LYS A 96 17.89 11.20 22.27
CA LYS A 96 19.08 10.40 21.91
C LYS A 96 18.97 8.95 22.40
N TYR A 97 18.52 8.72 23.64
CA TYR A 97 18.39 7.38 24.18
C TYR A 97 17.22 6.61 23.58
N ILE A 98 16.11 7.30 23.30
CA ILE A 98 14.96 6.71 22.61
C ILE A 98 15.37 6.25 21.20
N SER A 99 16.07 7.08 20.44
CA SER A 99 16.55 6.72 19.10
C SER A 99 17.54 5.55 19.14
N ALA A 100 18.47 5.53 20.10
CA ALA A 100 19.43 4.44 20.26
C ALA A 100 18.72 3.12 20.63
N PHE A 101 17.74 3.18 21.52
CA PHE A 101 16.91 2.04 21.87
C PHE A 101 16.11 1.52 20.67
N LEU A 102 15.53 2.41 19.86
CA LEU A 102 14.76 2.04 18.67
C LEU A 102 15.62 1.34 17.62
N VAL A 103 16.83 1.85 17.38
CA VAL A 103 17.81 1.22 16.49
C VAL A 103 18.19 -0.15 17.04
N PHE A 104 18.50 -0.23 18.34
CA PHE A 104 18.86 -1.50 18.99
C PHE A 104 17.71 -2.53 18.93
N ASP A 105 16.46 -2.10 19.13
CA ASP A 105 15.28 -2.95 19.02
C ASP A 105 15.11 -3.49 17.60
N LEU A 106 15.36 -2.65 16.58
CA LEU A 106 15.31 -3.06 15.18
C LEU A 106 16.35 -4.14 14.85
N PHE A 107 17.58 -3.99 15.34
CA PHE A 107 18.65 -4.99 15.17
C PHE A 107 18.36 -6.27 15.96
N THR A 108 17.77 -6.15 17.15
CA THR A 108 17.45 -7.28 18.03
C THR A 108 16.23 -8.07 17.52
N ARG A 109 15.37 -7.45 16.70
CA ARG A 109 14.16 -8.08 16.13
C ARG A 109 14.45 -9.30 15.26
N GLU A 110 15.61 -9.32 14.61
CA GLU A 110 16.05 -10.42 13.74
C GLU A 110 16.58 -11.63 14.53
N LEU A 111 16.86 -11.46 15.83
CA LEU A 111 17.31 -12.55 16.68
C LEU A 111 16.14 -13.48 17.02
N LYS A 112 16.35 -14.79 16.80
CA LYS A 112 15.35 -15.85 17.05
C LYS A 112 14.73 -15.80 18.46
N PHE A 113 15.47 -15.28 19.45
CA PHE A 113 15.05 -15.17 20.84
C PHE A 113 13.88 -14.20 21.05
N ARG A 114 13.84 -13.06 20.34
CA ARG A 114 12.78 -12.04 20.50
C ARG A 114 11.73 -12.06 19.40
N ARG A 115 11.99 -12.72 18.27
CA ARG A 115 11.05 -12.81 17.14
C ARG A 115 9.66 -13.30 17.55
N GLN A 116 9.56 -14.29 18.44
CA GLN A 116 8.26 -14.80 18.91
C GLN A 116 7.47 -13.75 19.71
N MET A 117 8.14 -12.96 20.55
CA MET A 117 7.50 -11.88 21.32
C MET A 117 6.98 -10.78 20.38
N VAL A 118 7.78 -10.39 19.39
CA VAL A 118 7.42 -9.38 18.39
C VAL A 118 6.21 -9.82 17.57
N LEU A 119 6.18 -11.09 17.14
CA LEU A 119 5.05 -11.64 16.40
C LEU A 119 3.76 -11.63 17.23
N ARG A 120 3.83 -12.00 18.52
CA ARG A 120 2.68 -11.93 19.44
C ARG A 120 2.21 -10.49 19.68
N PHE A 121 3.14 -9.55 19.77
CA PHE A 121 2.80 -8.14 19.91
C PHE A 121 2.12 -7.59 18.64
N MET A 122 2.62 -7.96 17.46
CA MET A 122 2.00 -7.59 16.19
C MET A 122 0.60 -8.20 16.02
N SER A 123 0.39 -9.44 16.45
CA SER A 123 -0.94 -10.05 16.43
C SER A 123 -1.91 -9.33 17.38
N PHE A 124 -1.45 -8.93 18.58
CA PHE A 124 -2.26 -8.16 19.52
C PHE A 124 -2.64 -6.78 18.97
N LEU A 125 -1.69 -6.07 18.36
CA LEU A 125 -1.96 -4.79 17.69
C LEU A 125 -2.99 -4.96 16.56
N LYS A 126 -2.85 -6.02 15.77
CA LYS A 126 -3.81 -6.35 14.72
C LYS A 126 -5.20 -6.61 15.28
N GLU A 127 -5.30 -7.41 16.34
CA GLU A 127 -6.57 -7.72 17.00
C GLU A 127 -7.23 -6.47 17.61
N ARG A 128 -6.45 -5.58 18.23
CA ARG A 128 -6.92 -4.27 18.70
C ARG A 128 -7.35 -3.35 17.56
N TRP A 129 -6.64 -3.37 16.43
CA TRP A 129 -7.00 -2.62 15.24
C TRP A 129 -8.32 -3.08 14.61
N ASP A 130 -8.55 -4.40 14.58
CA ASP A 130 -9.77 -5.01 14.07
C ASP A 130 -10.97 -4.78 15.01
N THR A 131 -10.72 -4.57 16.31
CA THR A 131 -11.76 -4.22 17.31
C THR A 131 -12.28 -2.78 17.14
N VAL A 132 -11.51 -1.87 16.54
CA VAL A 132 -11.98 -0.50 16.26
C VAL A 132 -13.11 -0.59 15.24
N PRO A 133 -14.36 -0.21 15.60
CA PRO A 133 -15.50 -0.37 14.72
C PRO A 133 -15.28 0.44 13.46
N ALA A 134 -15.23 -0.25 12.31
CA ALA A 134 -15.28 0.41 11.02
C ALA A 134 -16.67 1.04 10.90
N ALA A 135 -16.73 2.36 10.71
CA ALA A 135 -17.95 2.97 10.21
C ALA A 135 -18.33 2.21 8.92
N PRO A 136 -19.54 1.62 8.85
CA PRO A 136 -19.90 0.73 7.75
C PRO A 136 -20.00 1.55 6.47
N VAL A 137 -19.00 1.43 5.61
CA VAL A 137 -19.02 2.04 4.28
C VAL A 137 -19.71 1.04 3.35
N MET A 138 -20.98 1.30 3.04
CA MET A 138 -21.69 0.59 2.00
C MET A 138 -21.04 0.93 0.66
N VAL A 139 -20.45 -0.07 0.00
CA VAL A 139 -20.03 0.06 -1.40
C VAL A 139 -21.31 -0.05 -2.22
N LEU A 140 -21.80 1.09 -2.70
CA LEU A 140 -22.88 1.07 -3.68
C LEU A 140 -22.36 0.32 -4.92
N PRO A 141 -23.08 -0.70 -5.42
CA PRO A 141 -22.71 -1.35 -6.66
C PRO A 141 -22.62 -0.29 -7.76
N PHE A 142 -21.59 -0.39 -8.59
CA PHE A 142 -21.45 0.44 -9.77
C PHE A 142 -22.71 0.25 -10.62
N GLU A 143 -23.51 1.30 -10.74
CA GLU A 143 -24.62 1.39 -11.69
C GLU A 143 -23.98 1.44 -13.07
N GLY A 144 -23.61 0.27 -13.56
CA GLY A 144 -23.12 0.09 -14.91
C GLY A 144 -24.28 0.37 -15.83
N ASP A 145 -24.26 1.54 -16.44
CA ASP A 145 -25.17 1.94 -17.51
C ASP A 145 -25.38 0.79 -18.50
N GLU A 146 -26.50 0.08 -18.34
CA GLU A 146 -26.99 -0.95 -19.26
C GLU A 146 -27.11 -0.37 -20.70
N ASN A 147 -27.24 0.95 -20.77
CA ASN A 147 -27.32 1.77 -21.97
C ASN A 147 -26.03 1.73 -22.82
N GLY A 148 -24.84 1.61 -22.20
CA GLY A 148 -23.57 1.55 -22.94
C GLY A 148 -23.35 0.22 -23.66
N ALA A 149 -23.66 -0.89 -22.98
CA ALA A 149 -23.55 -2.23 -23.57
C ALA A 149 -24.60 -2.48 -24.66
N ILE A 150 -25.79 -1.88 -24.54
CA ILE A 150 -26.82 -1.91 -25.59
C ILE A 150 -26.37 -1.09 -26.80
N SER A 151 -25.70 0.05 -26.59
CA SER A 151 -25.18 0.89 -27.68
C SER A 151 -24.07 0.17 -28.47
N GLU A 152 -23.09 -0.43 -27.79
CA GLU A 152 -22.03 -1.19 -28.46
C GLU A 152 -22.58 -2.42 -29.18
N ARG A 153 -23.53 -3.15 -28.59
CA ARG A 153 -24.15 -4.31 -29.24
C ARG A 153 -24.98 -3.93 -30.46
N LYS A 154 -25.58 -2.73 -30.46
CA LYS A 154 -26.36 -2.23 -31.59
C LYS A 154 -25.45 -1.80 -32.75
N GLU A 155 -24.36 -1.10 -32.45
CA GLU A 155 -23.34 -0.76 -33.47
C GLU A 155 -22.71 -2.01 -34.11
N ILE A 156 -22.38 -3.04 -33.32
CA ILE A 156 -21.80 -4.28 -33.85
C ILE A 156 -22.79 -5.02 -34.78
N ASN A 157 -24.08 -5.04 -34.44
CA ASN A 157 -25.11 -5.67 -35.27
C ASN A 157 -25.40 -4.88 -36.55
N ASP A 158 -25.36 -3.54 -36.49
CA ASP A 158 -25.57 -2.68 -37.65
C ASP A 158 -24.40 -2.80 -38.65
N ILE A 159 -23.16 -3.00 -38.15
CA ILE A 159 -21.98 -3.27 -38.98
C ILE A 159 -22.08 -4.66 -39.65
N GLU A 160 -22.48 -5.70 -38.91
CA GLU A 160 -22.65 -7.06 -39.45
C GLU A 160 -23.77 -7.13 -40.51
N TYR A 161 -24.84 -6.36 -40.33
CA TYR A 161 -25.94 -6.29 -41.31
C TYR A 161 -25.49 -5.58 -42.60
N SER A 162 -24.70 -4.50 -42.48
CA SER A 162 -24.16 -3.77 -43.63
C SER A 162 -23.19 -4.65 -44.45
N GLU A 163 -22.30 -5.41 -43.81
CA GLU A 163 -21.39 -6.34 -44.51
C GLU A 163 -22.14 -7.47 -45.23
N ARG A 164 -23.20 -8.04 -44.62
CA ARG A 164 -24.02 -9.07 -45.29
C ARG A 164 -24.77 -8.56 -46.50
N THR A 165 -25.25 -7.31 -46.47
CA THR A 165 -25.95 -6.72 -47.62
C THR A 165 -25.01 -6.42 -48.78
N GLN A 166 -23.75 -6.08 -48.50
CA GLN A 166 -22.74 -5.79 -49.51
C GLN A 166 -22.17 -7.08 -50.14
N SER A 167 -22.07 -8.16 -49.37
CA SER A 167 -21.67 -9.49 -49.87
C SER A 167 -22.70 -10.17 -50.78
N LYS A 168 -23.97 -9.73 -50.77
CA LYS A 168 -25.07 -10.35 -51.52
C LYS A 168 -25.38 -9.65 -52.86
N SER A 169 -24.69 -8.56 -53.15
CA SER A 169 -24.91 -7.68 -54.30
C SER A 169 -23.72 -7.65 -55.28
N THR A 170 -22.73 -8.54 -55.10
CA THR A 170 -21.69 -8.88 -56.08
C THR A 170 -21.87 -10.34 -56.49
#